data_AF-A0A7X4XI27-F1
#
_entry.id   AF-A0A7X4XI27-F1
#
_cell.length_a   1.000
_cell.length_b   1.000
_cell.length_c   1.000
_cell.angle_alpha   90.00
_cell.angle_beta   90.00
_cell.angle_gamma   90.00
#
_symmetry.space_group_name_H-M   'P 1'
#
loop_
_entity.id
_entity.type
_entity.pdbx_description
1 polymer ?
#
loop_
_entity_poly.entity_id
_entity_poly.type
_entity_poly.pdbx_seq_one_letter_code
_entity_poly.pdbx_strand_id
1 'polypeptide(L)' 'TYKSLSALSSIKEVEEIPPAMEMVKILTQSHEQVIRTCREILKAAQDAGDESSAALISDRMRVHEKTAWMLRSMLVA' A
#
# COMPACT_ATOMS: atom_id res chain seq x y z
N THR A 1 16.32 7.97 9.32
CA THR A 1 16.32 9.21 8.50
C THR A 1 15.53 8.96 7.22
N TYR A 2 15.22 9.97 6.40
CA TYR A 2 14.55 9.75 5.10
C TYR A 2 15.26 8.70 4.24
N LYS A 3 16.59 8.73 4.20
CA LYS A 3 17.41 7.72 3.52
C LYS A 3 17.15 6.28 4.00
N SER A 4 16.98 6.09 5.31
CA SER A 4 16.66 4.77 5.88
C SER A 4 15.26 4.29 5.47
N LEU A 5 14.28 5.19 5.38
CA LEU A 5 12.91 4.84 4.96
C LEU A 5 12.88 4.45 3.48
N SER A 6 13.58 5.22 2.63
CA SER A 6 13.69 4.92 1.20
C SER A 6 14.35 3.55 0.95
N ALA A 7 15.39 3.21 1.71
CA ALA A 7 16.06 1.91 1.62
C ALA A 7 15.19 0.71 2.05
N LEU A 8 14.17 0.93 2.90
CA LEU A 8 13.25 -0.12 3.38
C LEU A 8 11.96 -0.19 2.55
N SER A 9 11.66 0.84 1.77
CA SER A 9 10.43 0.94 0.99
C SER A 9 10.44 -0.04 -0.19
N SER A 10 9.32 -0.74 -0.39
CA SER A 10 9.07 -1.50 -1.62
C SER A 10 8.36 -0.66 -2.69
N ILE A 11 8.05 0.61 -2.40
CA ILE A 11 7.48 1.57 -3.34
C ILE A 11 8.62 2.42 -3.90
N LYS A 12 8.74 2.47 -5.22
CA LYS A 12 9.74 3.27 -5.92
C LYS A 12 9.35 4.74 -5.91
N GLU A 13 10.33 5.60 -5.66
CA GLU A 13 10.18 7.04 -5.83
C GLU A 13 10.07 7.40 -7.32
N VAL A 14 9.34 8.49 -7.60
CA VAL A 14 9.18 9.04 -8.94
C VAL A 14 9.91 10.38 -8.96
N GLU A 15 10.89 10.53 -9.85
CA GLU A 15 11.74 11.72 -9.92
C GLU A 15 11.04 12.91 -10.58
N GLU A 16 10.26 12.65 -11.64
CA GLU A 16 9.59 13.66 -12.44
C GLU A 16 8.08 13.71 -12.19
N ILE A 17 7.42 14.80 -12.57
CA ILE A 17 5.95 14.93 -12.47
C ILE A 17 5.32 14.19 -13.67
N PRO A 18 4.65 13.04 -13.48
CA PRO A 18 4.09 12.30 -14.61
C PRO A 18 2.73 12.87 -15.02
N PRO A 19 2.19 12.51 -16.19
CA PRO A 19 0.84 12.88 -16.59
C PRO A 19 -0.20 12.40 -15.57
N ALA A 20 -1.32 13.12 -15.43
CA ALA A 20 -2.33 12.87 -14.41
C ALA A 20 -2.81 11.41 -14.37
N MET A 21 -3.05 10.78 -15.53
CA MET A 21 -3.49 9.38 -15.58
C MET A 21 -2.39 8.39 -15.18
N GLU A 22 -1.13 8.71 -15.45
CA GLU A 22 -0.01 7.89 -14.97
C GLU A 22 0.19 8.06 -13.46
N MET A 23 -0.06 9.25 -12.89
CA MET A 23 -0.10 9.44 -11.43
C MET A 23 -1.14 8.51 -10.79
N VAL A 24 -2.37 8.46 -11.33
CA VAL A 24 -3.44 7.60 -10.81
C VAL A 24 -3.03 6.13 -10.85
N LYS A 25 -2.37 5.70 -11.93
CA LYS A 25 -1.84 4.35 -12.08
C LYS A 25 -0.74 4.03 -11.07
N ILE A 26 0.23 4.94 -10.89
CA ILE A 26 1.30 4.82 -9.90
C ILE A 26 0.72 4.73 -8.48
N LEU A 27 -0.26 5.57 -8.15
CA LEU A 27 -0.95 5.52 -6.86
C LEU A 27 -1.68 4.20 -6.68
N THR A 28 -2.40 3.71 -7.69
CA THR A 28 -3.09 2.41 -7.63
C THR A 28 -2.11 1.28 -7.31
N GLN A 29 -0.99 1.22 -8.03
CA GLN A 29 0.06 0.21 -7.83
C GLN A 29 0.72 0.33 -6.45
N SER A 30 0.91 1.55 -5.96
CA SER A 30 1.49 1.81 -4.64
C SER A 30 0.57 1.33 -3.52
N HIS A 31 -0.74 1.61 -3.62
CA HIS A 31 -1.72 1.07 -2.68
C HIS A 31 -1.76 -0.46 -2.72
N GLU A 32 -1.68 -1.08 -3.89
CA GLU A 32 -1.59 -2.54 -4.03
C GLU A 32 -0.32 -3.13 -3.40
N GLN A 33 0.81 -2.44 -3.49
CA GLN A 33 2.03 -2.85 -2.79
C GLN A 33 1.85 -2.84 -1.28
N VAL A 34 1.20 -1.81 -0.71
CA VAL A 34 0.91 -1.77 0.73
C VAL A 34 -0.02 -2.91 1.15
N ILE A 35 -1.04 -3.24 0.34
CA ILE A 35 -1.94 -4.36 0.61
C ILE A 35 -1.17 -5.68 0.69
N ARG A 36 -0.20 -5.92 -0.21
CA ARG A 36 0.65 -7.13 -0.17
C ARG A 36 1.45 -7.19 1.13
N THR A 37 2.09 -6.10 1.52
CA THR A 37 2.83 -6.00 2.79
C THR A 37 1.91 -6.21 3.99
N CYS A 38 0.68 -5.66 3.99
CA CYS A 38 -0.29 -5.91 5.05
C CYS A 38 -0.65 -7.40 5.17
N ARG A 39 -0.85 -8.11 4.04
CA ARG A 39 -1.16 -9.55 4.07
C ARG A 39 -0.02 -10.39 4.66
N GLU A 40 1.22 -10.04 4.33
CA GLU A 40 2.41 -10.70 4.88
C GLU A 40 2.53 -10.51 6.40
N ILE A 41 2.39 -9.26 6.88
CA ILE A 41 2.55 -8.95 8.30
C ILE A 41 1.34 -9.42 9.12
N LEU A 42 0.12 -9.39 8.55
CA LEU A 42 -1.07 -9.90 9.23
C LEU A 42 -0.90 -11.37 9.60
N LYS A 43 -0.36 -12.19 8.69
CA LYS A 43 -0.04 -13.59 8.97
C LYS A 43 0.95 -13.72 10.12
N ALA A 44 2.05 -12.95 10.10
CA ALA A 44 3.05 -12.98 11.17
C ALA A 44 2.46 -12.56 12.55
N ALA A 45 1.60 -11.54 12.57
CA ALA A 45 0.92 -11.11 13.80
C ALA A 45 -0.04 -12.18 14.34
N GLN A 46 -0.79 -12.84 13.45
CA GLN A 46 -1.69 -13.94 13.81
C GLN A 46 -0.92 -15.16 14.35
N ASP A 47 0.17 -15.55 13.69
CA ASP A 47 1.02 -16.67 14.12
C ASP A 47 1.66 -16.40 15.49
N ALA A 48 1.91 -15.13 15.83
CA ALA A 48 2.45 -14.70 17.12
C ALA A 48 1.37 -14.48 18.21
N GLY A 49 0.08 -14.57 17.88
CA GLY A 49 -1.01 -14.24 18.79
C GLY A 49 -1.09 -12.75 19.18
N ASP A 50 -0.51 -11.85 18.38
CA ASP A 50 -0.56 -10.40 18.61
C ASP A 50 -1.84 -9.80 18.02
N GLU A 51 -2.92 -9.85 18.82
CA GLU A 51 -4.24 -9.38 18.41
C GLU A 51 -4.27 -7.87 18.10
N SER A 52 -3.50 -7.06 18.83
CA SER A 52 -3.49 -5.60 18.64
C SER A 52 -2.85 -5.23 17.31
N SER A 53 -1.72 -5.85 16.96
CA SER A 53 -1.10 -5.67 15.65
C SER A 53 -1.97 -6.21 14.54
N ALA A 54 -2.58 -7.39 14.71
CA ALA A 54 -3.46 -7.98 13.70
C ALA A 54 -4.68 -7.07 13.40
N ALA A 55 -5.30 -6.48 14.42
CA ALA A 55 -6.39 -5.54 14.27
C ALA A 55 -5.94 -4.27 13.50
N LEU A 56 -4.82 -3.66 13.92
CA LEU A 56 -4.28 -2.45 13.28
C LEU A 56 -3.95 -2.68 11.79
N ILE A 57 -3.33 -3.83 11.47
CA ILE A 57 -2.96 -4.18 10.09
C ILE A 57 -4.21 -4.39 9.23
N SER A 58 -5.22 -5.06 9.79
CA SER A 58 -6.49 -5.32 9.10
C SER A 58 -7.20 -4.01 8.73
N ASP A 59 -7.27 -3.05 9.65
CA ASP A 59 -7.87 -1.74 9.38
C ASP A 59 -7.11 -0.94 8.33
N ARG A 60 -5.76 -0.96 8.39
CA ARG A 60 -4.93 -0.33 7.34
C ARG A 60 -5.18 -0.95 5.98
N MET A 61 -5.19 -2.28 5.90
CA MET A 61 -5.41 -3.01 4.66
C MET A 61 -6.76 -2.63 4.03
N ARG A 62 -7.83 -2.56 4.83
CA ARG A 62 -9.17 -2.16 4.38
C ARG A 62 -9.18 -0.77 3.73
N VAL A 63 -8.47 0.21 4.30
CA VAL A 63 -8.35 1.55 3.72
C VAL A 63 -7.65 1.49 2.36
N HIS A 64 -6.51 0.79 2.28
CA HIS A 64 -5.77 0.69 1.02
C HIS A 64 -6.55 -0.07 -0.06
N GLU A 65 -7.29 -1.13 0.29
CA GLU A 65 -8.14 -1.88 -0.65
C GLU A 65 -9.27 -1.01 -1.21
N LYS A 66 -9.94 -0.23 -0.35
CA LYS A 66 -10.97 0.71 -0.78
C LYS A 66 -10.40 1.78 -1.72
N THR A 67 -9.26 2.37 -1.37
CA THR A 67 -8.63 3.40 -2.21
C THR A 67 -8.17 2.82 -3.55
N ALA A 68 -7.53 1.64 -3.56
CA ALA A 68 -7.10 0.98 -4.78
C ALA A 68 -8.30 0.68 -5.70
N TRP A 69 -9.43 0.23 -5.15
CA TRP A 69 -10.67 0.02 -5.92
C TRP A 69 -11.17 1.31 -6.56
N MET A 70 -11.23 2.41 -5.81
CA MET A 70 -11.67 3.71 -6.33
C MET A 70 -10.74 4.21 -7.45
N LEU A 71 -9.42 4.14 -7.25
CA LEU A 71 -8.46 4.56 -8.28
C LEU A 71 -8.54 3.67 -9.53
N ARG A 72 -8.70 2.36 -9.37
CA ARG A 72 -8.90 1.44 -10.50
C ARG A 72 -10.16 1.77 -11.29
N SER A 73 -11.24 2.19 -10.63
CA SER A 73 -12.46 2.63 -11.32
C SER A 73 -12.25 3.86 -12.21
N MET A 74 -11.24 4.70 -11.91
CA MET A 74 -10.89 5.87 -12.72
C MET A 74 -10.00 5.52 -13.92
N LEU A 75 -9.35 4.36 -13.92
CA LEU A 75 -8.46 3.91 -15.02
C LEU A 75 -9.20 3.10 -16.10
N VAL A 76 -10.42 2.64 -15.82
CA VAL A 76 -11.24 1.82 -16.72
C VAL A 76 -12.24 2.70 -17.51
N ALA A 77 -12.15 4.03 -17.37
CA ALA A 77 -12.97 5.02 -18.07
C ALA A 77 -12.27 5.56 -19.33
#